data_AF-A0A3L9I4Q5-F1
#
_entry.id   AF-A0A3L9I4Q5-F1
#
_cell.length_a   1.000
_cell.length_b   1.000
_cell.length_c   1.000
_cell.angle_alpha   90.00
_cell.angle_beta   90.00
_cell.angle_gamma   90.00
#
_symmetry.space_group_name_H-M   'P 1'
#
loop_
_entity.id
_entity.type
_entity.pdbx_description
1 polymer ?
#
loop_
_entity_poly.entity_id
_entity_poly.type
_entity_poly.pdbx_seq_one_letter_code
_entity_poly.pdbx_strand_id
1 'polypeptide(L)' 'MTDNTRLRIAMQKSGRLSDDSRELLARCGIKINLHTQRLIAMAENMPIDI' A
#
# COMPACT_ATOMS: atom_id res chain seq x y z
N MET A 1 15.78 15.86 -9.82
CA MET A 1 15.82 14.85 -8.74
C MET A 1 14.38 14.73 -8.29
N THR A 2 13.71 13.61 -8.56
CA THR A 2 12.27 13.49 -8.27
C THR A 2 12.07 13.55 -6.77
N ASP A 3 11.52 14.67 -6.29
CA ASP A 3 11.06 14.88 -4.92
C ASP A 3 9.91 13.92 -4.60
N ASN A 4 10.26 12.64 -4.43
CA ASN A 4 9.34 11.57 -4.11
C ASN A 4 9.30 11.49 -2.58
N THR A 5 8.67 12.49 -1.97
CA THR A 5 8.48 12.60 -0.51
C THR A 5 7.61 11.48 0.08
N ARG A 6 7.06 10.62 -0.78
CA ARG A 6 6.25 9.46 -0.42
C ARG A 6 7.02 8.16 -0.63
N LEU A 7 7.00 7.31 0.39
CA LEU A 7 7.55 5.97 0.34
C LEU A 7 6.69 5.08 -0.57
N ARG A 8 7.29 4.41 -1.56
CA ARG A 8 6.57 3.46 -2.43
C ARG A 8 6.90 2.02 -2.04
N ILE A 9 5.87 1.21 -1.77
CA ILE A 9 6.02 -0.19 -1.37
C ILE A 9 5.28 -1.06 -2.38
N ALA A 10 6.01 -1.84 -3.19
CA ALA A 10 5.36 -2.80 -4.08
C ALA A 10 4.81 -3.99 -3.28
N MET A 11 3.54 -4.33 -3.49
CA MET A 11 2.90 -5.51 -2.89
C MET A 11 2.29 -6.45 -3.94
N GLN A 12 2.12 -7.72 -3.58
CA GLN A 12 1.41 -8.66 -4.43
C GLN A 12 -0.09 -8.30 -4.48
N LYS A 13 -0.59 -7.93 -5.66
CA LYS A 13 -2.01 -7.58 -5.87
C LYS A 13 -2.96 -8.75 -5.57
N SER A 14 -2.60 -9.96 -6.02
CA SER A 14 -3.36 -11.19 -5.83
C SER A 14 -2.43 -12.39 -5.76
N GLY A 15 -2.80 -13.38 -4.95
CA GLY A 15 -2.04 -14.63 -4.78
C GLY A 15 -1.72 -14.89 -3.30
N ARG A 16 -0.76 -15.79 -3.07
CA ARG A 16 -0.51 -16.38 -1.74
C ARG A 16 -0.20 -15.37 -0.64
N LEU A 17 0.38 -14.22 -0.96
CA LEU A 17 0.81 -13.23 0.04
C LEU A 17 -0.06 -11.98 0.08
N SER A 18 -1.11 -11.85 -0.76
CA SER A 18 -1.83 -10.59 -0.85
C SER A 18 -2.53 -10.22 0.46
N ASP A 19 -3.21 -11.18 1.09
CA ASP A 19 -4.04 -10.90 2.25
C ASP A 19 -3.20 -10.71 3.51
N ASP A 20 -2.18 -11.55 3.70
CA ASP A 20 -1.21 -11.40 4.79
C ASP A 20 -0.46 -10.07 4.71
N SER A 21 -0.08 -9.64 3.49
CA SER A 21 0.59 -8.34 3.30
C SER A 21 -0.35 -7.17 3.63
N ARG A 22 -1.62 -7.26 3.24
CA ARG A 22 -2.65 -6.25 3.59
C ARG A 22 -2.85 -6.16 5.09
N GLU A 23 -2.96 -7.31 5.75
CA GLU A 23 -3.18 -7.37 7.18
C GLU A 23 -1.97 -6.81 7.95
N LEU A 24 -0.74 -7.13 7.53
CA LEU A 24 0.47 -6.58 8.12
C LEU A 24 0.49 -5.04 8.04
N LEU A 25 0.19 -4.47 6.86
CA LEU A 25 0.14 -3.02 6.66
C LEU A 25 -0.94 -2.36 7.55
N ALA A 26 -2.11 -2.99 7.67
CA ALA A 26 -3.17 -2.53 8.56
C ALA A 26 -2.76 -2.58 10.04
N ARG A 27 -2.06 -3.64 10.47
CA ARG A 27 -1.51 -3.77 11.84
C ARG A 27 -0.42 -2.74 12.13
N CYS A 28 0.34 -2.33 11.12
CA CYS A 28 1.27 -1.19 11.20
C CYS A 28 0.55 0.17 11.26
N GLY A 29 -0.78 0.20 11.20
CA GLY A 29 -1.58 1.41 11.25
C GLY A 29 -1.68 2.18 9.93
N ILE A 30 -1.29 1.56 8.81
CA ILE A 30 -1.36 2.18 7.48
C ILE A 30 -2.79 2.04 6.95
N LYS A 31 -3.49 3.16 6.80
CA LYS A 31 -4.87 3.20 6.29
C LYS A 31 -4.84 3.36 4.77
N ILE A 32 -5.06 2.26 4.06
CA ILE A 32 -5.05 2.17 2.60
C ILE A 32 -6.37 1.57 2.09
N ASN A 33 -6.96 2.22 1.09
CA ASN A 33 -8.13 1.69 0.40
C ASN A 33 -7.67 0.96 -0.88
N LEU A 34 -7.45 -0.35 -0.77
CA LEU A 34 -7.00 -1.19 -1.88
C LEU A 34 -8.18 -1.58 -2.77
N HIS A 35 -8.55 -0.68 -3.68
CA HIS A 35 -9.51 -0.98 -4.74
C HIS A 35 -8.89 -1.90 -5.80
N THR A 36 -9.57 -3.01 -6.12
CA THR A 36 -9.11 -4.03 -7.08
C THR A 36 -8.85 -3.50 -8.50
N GLN A 37 -9.44 -2.35 -8.85
CA GLN A 37 -9.30 -1.72 -10.17
C GLN A 37 -8.06 -0.81 -10.32
N ARG A 38 -7.34 -0.48 -9.24
CA ARG A 38 -6.17 0.39 -9.29
C ARG A 38 -4.88 -0.39 -9.04
N LEU A 39 -3.80 0.05 -9.69
CA LEU A 39 -2.44 -0.50 -9.54
C LEU A 39 -1.67 0.14 -8.38
N ILE A 40 -2.10 1.31 -7.93
CA ILE A 40 -1.48 2.08 -6.84
C ILE A 40 -2.58 2.52 -5.89
N ALA A 41 -2.38 2.31 -4.60
CA ALA A 41 -3.19 2.81 -3.51
C ALA A 41 -2.39 3.80 -2.67
N MET A 42 -3.01 4.94 -2.33
CA MET A 42 -2.40 5.95 -1.48
C MET A 42 -2.87 5.75 -0.05
N ALA A 43 -1.94 5.77 0.91
CA ALA A 43 -2.31 5.79 2.32
C ALA A 43 -2.91 7.14 2.70
N GLU A 44 -4.03 7.11 3.43
CA GLU A 44 -4.77 8.30 3.85
C GLU A 44 -4.09 9.04 5.01
N ASN A 45 -3.31 8.32 5.82
CA ASN A 45 -2.75 8.83 7.07
C ASN A 45 -1.22 8.94 7.09
N MET A 46 -0.52 8.50 6.04
CA MET A 46 0.94 8.50 5.96
C MET A 46 1.42 8.82 4.54
N PRO A 47 2.64 9.35 4.34
CA PRO A 47 3.23 9.57 3.03
C PRO A 47 3.71 8.25 2.41
N ILE A 48 2.80 7.30 2.18
CA ILE A 48 3.08 5.96 1.66
C ILE A 48 2.14 5.66 0.48
N ASP A 49 2.71 5.13 -0.60
CA ASP A 49 1.99 4.58 -1.76
C ASP A 49 2.32 3.10 -1.90
N ILE A 50 1.31 2.29 -2.21
CA ILE A 50 1.39 0.82 -2.23
C ILE A 50 0.86 0.28 -3.55
#